data_AF-A0A6L9G3M1-F1
#
_entry.id   AF-A0A6L9G3M1-F1
#
_cell.length_a   1.000
_cell.length_b   1.000
_cell.length_c   1.000
_cell.angle_alpha   90.00
_cell.angle_beta   90.00
_cell.angle_gamma   90.00
#
_symmetry.space_group_name_H-M   'P 1'
#
loop_
_entity.id
_entity.type
_entity.pdbx_description
1 polymer ?
#
loop_
_entity_poly.entity_id
_entity_poly.type
_entity_poly.pdbx_seq_one_letter_code
_entity_poly.pdbx_strand_id
1 'polypeptide(L)' 'MVGLQGWHLVIIIVLALLLFGAPKLPGLARSMGQSLRIFKSEVRQMKDDDPKSETIDGTVNDSNPNEKNNS' A
#
# COMPACT_ATOMS: atom_id res chain seq x y z
N MET A 1 -16.60 -25.65 -19.69
CA MET A 1 -16.30 -25.21 -18.30
C MET A 1 -15.87 -23.75 -18.41
N VAL A 2 -16.76 -22.82 -18.06
CA VAL A 2 -16.56 -21.38 -18.30
C VAL A 2 -15.56 -20.86 -17.27
N GLY A 3 -14.32 -20.64 -17.69
CA GLY A 3 -13.31 -19.97 -16.87
C GLY A 3 -13.81 -18.56 -16.52
N LEU A 4 -13.51 -18.13 -15.30
CA LEU A 4 -13.88 -16.83 -14.73
C LEU A 4 -13.28 -15.70 -15.58
N GLN A 5 -13.92 -15.41 -16.70
CA GLN A 5 -13.56 -14.31 -17.58
C GLN A 5 -13.83 -13.03 -16.80
N GLY A 6 -12.77 -12.26 -16.57
CA GLY A 6 -12.80 -10.98 -15.84
C GLY A 6 -13.87 -10.00 -16.32
N TRP A 7 -14.51 -10.27 -17.45
CA TRP A 7 -15.74 -9.65 -17.92
C TRP A 7 -16.86 -9.57 -16.87
N HIS A 8 -17.01 -10.58 -16.01
CA HIS A 8 -18.03 -10.54 -14.94
C HIS A 8 -17.72 -9.43 -13.92
N LEU A 9 -16.44 -9.22 -13.60
CA LEU A 9 -16.03 -8.17 -12.67
C LEU A 9 -16.29 -6.78 -13.25
N VAL A 10 -16.07 -6.61 -14.56
CA VAL A 10 -16.39 -5.35 -15.26
C VAL A 10 -17.89 -5.05 -15.16
N ILE A 11 -18.76 -6.04 -15.39
CA ILE A 11 -20.22 -5.87 -15.27
C ILE A 11 -20.62 -5.45 -13.86
N ILE A 12 -20.06 -6.07 -12.82
CA ILE A 12 -20.36 -5.71 -11.42
C ILE A 12 -19.93 -4.27 -11.12
N ILE A 13 -18.74 -3.85 -11.59
CA ILE A 13 -18.28 -2.46 -11.42
C ILE A 13 -19.20 -1.48 -12.14
N VAL A 14 -19.64 -1.80 -13.37
CA VAL A 14 -20.59 -0.94 -14.10
C VAL A 14 -21.90 -0.80 -13.34
N LEU A 15 -22.46 -1.89 -12.80
CA LEU A 15 -23.66 -1.84 -11.97
C LEU A 15 -23.44 -1.03 -10.69
N ALA A 16 -22.32 -1.24 -9.99
CA ALA A 16 -21.97 -0.49 -8.79
C ALA A 16 -21.84 1.01 -9.07
N LEU A 17 -21.25 1.41 -10.20
CA LEU A 17 -21.16 2.80 -10.63
C LEU A 17 -22.52 3.41 -10.97
N LEU A 18 -23.45 2.63 -11.53
CA LEU A 18 -24.83 3.06 -11.78
C LEU A 18 -25.62 3.28 -10.48
N LEU A 19 -25.49 2.37 -9.50
CA LEU A 19 -26.21 2.46 -8.23
C LEU A 19 -25.61 3.50 -7.26
N PHE A 20 -24.29 3.51 -7.13
CA PHE A 20 -23.59 4.37 -6.17
C PHE A 20 -23.09 5.68 -6.80
N GLY A 21 -22.95 5.75 -8.12
CA GLY A 21 -22.35 6.89 -8.82
C GLY A 21 -20.82 6.82 -8.85
N ALA A 22 -20.24 7.30 -9.96
CA ALA A 22 -18.79 7.37 -10.16
C ALA A 22 -17.98 8.05 -9.03
N PRO A 23 -18.43 9.13 -8.36
CA PRO A 23 -17.63 9.77 -7.32
C PRO A 23 -17.70 9.07 -5.96
N LYS A 24 -18.69 8.20 -5.69
CA LYS A 24 -18.91 7.61 -4.36
C LYS A 24 -18.07 6.36 -4.11
N LEU A 25 -17.86 5.51 -5.12
CA LEU A 25 -16.97 4.33 -5.01
C LEU A 25 -15.51 4.70 -4.64
N PRO A 26 -14.83 5.64 -5.31
CA PRO A 26 -13.47 6.00 -4.95
C PRO A 26 -13.38 6.69 -3.58
N GLY A 27 -14.43 7.39 -3.15
CA GLY A 27 -14.50 7.97 -1.81
C GLY A 27 -14.52 6.91 -0.71
N LEU A 28 -15.41 5.92 -0.84
CA LEU A 28 -15.53 4.80 0.12
C LEU A 28 -14.27 3.92 0.13
N ALA A 29 -13.71 3.63 -1.05
CA ALA A 29 -12.48 2.87 -1.15
C ALA A 29 -11.28 3.60 -0.51
N ARG A 30 -11.20 4.93 -0.66
CA ARG A 30 -10.13 5.73 -0.02
C ARG A 30 -10.25 5.74 1.50
N SER A 31 -11.45 5.96 2.06
CA SER A 31 -11.63 5.98 3.52
C SER A 31 -11.38 4.59 4.14
N MET A 32 -11.92 3.53 3.54
CA MET A 32 -11.66 2.14 3.95
C MET A 32 -10.17 1.79 3.81
N GLY A 33 -9.53 2.21 2.71
CA GLY A 33 -8.11 1.96 2.45
C GLY A 33 -7.18 2.65 3.48
N GLN A 34 -7.55 3.82 3.97
CA GLN A 34 -6.81 4.49 5.04
C GLN A 34 -6.89 3.71 6.36
N SER A 35 -8.08 3.21 6.75
CA SER A 35 -8.24 2.35 7.93
C SER A 35 -7.47 1.03 7.82
N LEU A 36 -7.52 0.39 6.64
CA LEU A 36 -6.77 -0.85 6.38
C LEU A 36 -5.26 -0.62 6.38
N ARG A 37 -4.77 0.53 5.92
CA ARG A 37 -3.34 0.88 5.95
C ARG A 37 -2.83 0.98 7.37
N ILE A 38 -3.57 1.67 8.25
CA ILE A 38 -3.20 1.82 9.67
C ILE A 38 -3.17 0.44 10.33
N PHE A 39 -4.23 -0.35 10.15
CA PHE A 39 -4.29 -1.72 10.67
C PHE A 39 -3.16 -2.61 10.13
N LYS A 40 -2.84 -2.53 8.83
CA LYS A 40 -1.74 -3.27 8.20
C LYS A 40 -0.38 -2.87 8.77
N SER A 41 -0.17 -1.58 9.07
CA SER A 41 1.06 -1.06 9.66
C SER A 41 1.24 -1.54 11.10
N GLU A 42 0.19 -1.47 11.93
CA GLU A 42 0.22 -2.01 13.30
C GLU A 42 0.45 -3.52 13.30
N VAL A 43 -0.26 -4.26 12.44
CA VAL A 43 -0.11 -5.72 12.30
C VAL A 43 1.25 -6.13 11.73
N ARG A 44 1.89 -5.26 10.92
CA ARG A 44 3.28 -5.45 10.46
C ARG A 44 4.25 -5.25 11.59
N GLN A 45 4.11 -4.17 12.36
CA GLN A 45 4.97 -3.89 13.51
C GLN A 45 4.96 -5.03 14.53
N MET A 46 3.78 -5.60 14.80
CA MET A 46 3.64 -6.80 15.65
C MET A 46 4.26 -8.08 15.04
N LYS A 47 4.44 -8.14 13.72
CA LYS A 47 5.07 -9.27 13.01
C LYS A 47 6.59 -9.08 12.86
N ASP A 48 7.03 -7.83 12.77
CA ASP A 48 8.41 -7.42 12.52
C ASP A 48 9.22 -7.32 13.83
N ASP A 49 8.59 -7.47 15.00
CA ASP A 49 9.25 -7.69 16.31
C ASP A 49 9.94 -9.09 16.42
N ASP A 50 9.81 -9.96 15.40
CA ASP A 50 10.73 -11.07 15.15
C ASP A 50 11.94 -10.55 14.34
N PRO A 51 13.17 -10.51 14.89
CA PRO A 51 14.27 -9.74 14.33
C PRO A 51 14.87 -10.40 13.08
N LYS A 52 14.29 -10.14 11.90
CA LYS A 52 14.99 -10.13 10.61
C LYS A 52 14.08 -9.63 9.49
N SER A 53 14.08 -8.32 9.22
CA SER A 53 13.86 -7.82 7.85
C SER A 53 14.31 -6.37 7.70
N GLU A 54 15.58 -6.09 8.00
CA GLU A 54 16.25 -5.03 7.26
C GLU A 54 16.70 -5.63 5.93
N THR A 55 15.99 -5.34 4.84
CA THR A 55 16.59 -5.43 3.51
C THR A 55 15.88 -4.46 2.56
N ILE A 56 16.60 -3.36 2.32
CA ILE A 56 16.81 -2.65 1.05
C ILE A 56 15.56 -2.14 0.30
N ASP A 57 15.34 -0.83 0.37
CA ASP A 57 15.04 -0.08 -0.85
C ASP A 57 15.76 1.27 -0.80
N GLY A 58 16.50 1.56 -1.86
CA GLY A 58 17.70 2.39 -1.79
C GLY A 58 17.49 3.90 -1.79
N THR A 59 18.45 4.61 -1.22
CA THR A 59 19.03 5.83 -1.80
C THR A 59 20.45 5.99 -1.24
N VAL A 60 21.40 5.89 -2.16
CA VAL A 60 22.79 6.30 -2.05
C VAL A 60 22.92 7.81 -1.79
N ASN A 61 24.03 8.22 -1.15
CA ASN A 61 24.43 9.55 -0.61
C ASN A 61 24.18 9.68 0.90
N ASP A 62 25.17 9.89 1.77
CA ASP A 62 26.34 10.76 1.60
C ASP A 62 27.59 10.15 2.24
N SER A 63 28.73 10.36 1.57
CA SER A 63 30.04 10.02 2.09
C SER A 63 30.45 11.08 3.11
N ASN A 64 30.68 10.71 4.37
CA ASN A 64 31.39 11.57 5.32
C ASN A 64 32.86 11.12 5.47
N PRO A 65 33.84 11.81 4.85
CA PRO A 65 35.25 11.62 5.16
C PRO A 65 35.89 12.78 5.94
N ASN A 66 35.14 13.73 6.53
CA ASN A 66 35.76 14.91 7.17
C ASN A 66 35.74 14.86 8.71
N GLU A 67 36.46 13.89 9.29
CA GLU A 67 36.69 13.77 10.75
C GLU A 67 38.20 13.84 11.12
N LYS A 68 39.05 14.50 10.32
CA LYS A 68 40.50 14.54 10.62
C LYS A 68 41.22 15.88 10.43
N ASN A 69 40.53 17.02 10.56
CA ASN A 69 41.24 18.30 10.69
C ASN A 69 40.46 19.38 11.45
N ASN A 70 40.53 19.39 12.78
CA ASN A 70 40.74 20.67 13.44
C ASN A 70 41.51 20.47 14.74
N SER A 71 42.73 20.95 14.68
CA SER A 71 43.77 20.94 15.73
C SER A 71 43.45 21.85 16.90
#